data_AF-A0A1B6H3A5-F1
#
_entry.id   AF-A0A1B6H3A5-F1
#
_cell.length_a   1.000
_cell.length_b   1.000
_cell.length_c   1.000
_cell.angle_alpha   90.00
_cell.angle_beta   90.00
_cell.angle_gamma   90.00
#
_symmetry.space_group_name_H-M   'P 1'
#
loop_
_entity.id
_entity.type
_entity.pdbx_description
1 polymer ?
#
loop_
_entity_poly.entity_id
_entity_poly.type
_entity_poly.pdbx_seq_one_letter_code
_entity_poly.pdbx_strand_id
1 'polypeptide(L)'
;KHAMALAFLPPERIEEGYKDLLSFAAKNENLNIVMGNFLEYLKKVWIDGVGAATFSVFRQRSRSNYSQEVYHNTFLRKLGAQTQIDIWTFTETLRKQERMYVDRLKTRVCVGKPPRMLCVLAHPRVKNAMWAMLDSRNPVKEFLVEVCVYGLNGIFSNM
;
A
#
# COMPACT_ATOMS: atom_id res chain seq x y z
N LYS A 1 -6.20 -7.45 8.18
CA LYS A 1 -6.03 -5.97 8.18
C LYS A 1 -4.83 -5.53 9.02
N HIS A 2 -4.70 -6.00 10.26
CA HIS A 2 -3.57 -5.69 11.15
C HIS A 2 -2.17 -5.99 10.58
N ALA A 3 -1.99 -7.08 9.84
CA ALA A 3 -0.72 -7.38 9.15
C ALA A 3 -0.32 -6.31 8.10
N MET A 4 -1.29 -5.70 7.40
CA MET A 4 -1.02 -4.63 6.44
C MET A 4 -0.65 -3.31 7.12
N ALA A 5 -1.09 -3.11 8.37
CA ALA A 5 -0.76 -1.92 9.15
C ALA A 5 0.72 -1.88 9.55
N LEU A 6 1.39 -3.04 9.62
CA LEU A 6 2.82 -3.16 9.99
C LEU A 6 3.73 -2.39 9.04
N ALA A 7 3.44 -2.39 7.74
CA ALA A 7 4.24 -1.66 6.76
C ALA A 7 4.23 -0.13 7.01
N PHE A 8 3.25 0.39 7.76
CA PHE A 8 3.19 1.81 8.11
C PHE A 8 3.98 2.17 9.37
N LEU A 9 4.63 1.21 10.03
CA LEU A 9 5.50 1.48 11.16
C LEU A 9 6.90 1.91 10.70
N PRO A 10 7.61 2.73 11.49
CA PRO A 10 9.04 2.94 11.31
C PRO A 10 9.78 1.60 11.29
N PRO A 11 10.84 1.46 10.48
CA PRO A 11 11.67 0.25 10.41
C PRO A 11 12.04 -0.31 11.79
N GLU A 12 12.36 0.56 12.73
CA GLU A 12 12.84 0.23 14.07
C GLU A 12 11.76 -0.39 14.95
N ARG A 13 10.47 -0.17 14.63
CA ARG A 13 9.31 -0.61 15.41
C ARG A 13 8.49 -1.73 14.76
N ILE A 14 8.90 -2.21 13.59
CA ILE A 14 8.19 -3.30 12.90
C ILE A 14 8.18 -4.59 13.74
N GLU A 15 9.30 -4.92 14.39
CA GLU A 15 9.40 -6.10 15.27
C GLU A 15 8.47 -6.02 16.48
N GLU A 16 8.36 -4.82 17.08
CA GLU A 16 7.42 -4.54 18.18
C GLU A 16 5.98 -4.74 17.71
N GLY A 17 5.62 -4.18 16.56
CA GLY A 17 4.30 -4.35 15.98
C GLY A 17 3.97 -5.80 15.61
N TYR A 18 4.96 -6.58 15.15
CA TYR A 18 4.77 -7.99 14.84
C TYR A 18 4.48 -8.82 16.11
N LYS A 19 5.17 -8.52 17.23
CA LYS A 19 4.87 -9.15 18.53
C LYS A 19 3.47 -8.79 19.04
N ASP A 20 3.04 -7.55 18.85
CA ASP A 20 1.67 -7.14 19.15
C ASP A 20 0.64 -7.89 18.29
N LEU A 21 0.96 -8.13 17.02
CA LEU A 21 0.12 -8.91 16.11
C LEU A 21 0.00 -10.38 16.54
N LEU A 22 1.10 -11.01 16.95
CA LEU A 22 1.10 -12.36 17.52
C LEU A 22 0.27 -12.43 18.80
N SER A 23 0.44 -11.43 19.68
CA SER A 23 -0.32 -11.32 20.93
C SER A 23 -1.82 -11.12 20.66
N PHE A 24 -2.17 -10.38 19.61
CA PHE A 24 -3.55 -10.22 19.16
C PHE A 24 -4.12 -11.53 18.62
N ALA A 25 -3.38 -12.24 17.78
CA ALA A 25 -3.81 -13.52 17.22
C ALA A 25 -3.97 -14.59 18.32
N ALA A 26 -3.13 -14.58 19.36
CA ALA A 26 -3.23 -15.48 20.50
C ALA A 26 -4.43 -15.24 21.41
N LYS A 27 -4.95 -14.01 21.45
CA LYS A 27 -6.15 -13.67 22.23
C LYS A 27 -7.45 -14.04 21.53
N ASN A 28 -7.41 -14.32 20.23
CA ASN A 28 -8.59 -14.68 19.46
C ASN A 28 -8.55 -16.19 19.18
N GLU A 29 -9.52 -16.93 19.72
CA GLU A 29 -9.65 -18.37 19.50
C GLU A 29 -9.62 -18.71 18.00
N ASN A 30 -8.88 -19.75 17.63
CA ASN A 30 -8.67 -20.25 16.26
C ASN A 30 -7.91 -19.33 15.30
N LEU A 31 -7.70 -18.05 15.61
CA LEU A 31 -7.02 -17.12 14.69
C LEU A 31 -5.54 -17.50 14.50
N ASN A 32 -4.88 -17.94 15.57
CA ASN A 32 -3.50 -18.44 15.52
C ASN A 32 -3.32 -19.66 14.62
N ILE A 33 -4.32 -20.55 14.57
CA ILE A 33 -4.26 -21.78 13.78
C ILE A 33 -4.46 -21.42 12.30
N VAL A 34 -5.42 -20.56 12.00
CA VAL A 34 -5.73 -20.13 10.63
C VAL A 34 -4.67 -19.20 10.06
N MET A 35 -4.10 -18.32 10.87
CA MET A 35 -3.11 -17.32 10.44
C MET A 35 -1.67 -17.72 10.69
N GLY A 36 -1.39 -18.85 11.36
CA GLY A 36 -0.03 -19.26 11.75
C GLY A 36 0.95 -19.27 10.58
N ASN A 37 0.60 -20.00 9.51
CA ASN A 37 1.42 -20.07 8.29
C ASN A 37 1.62 -18.70 7.63
N PHE A 38 0.58 -17.84 7.67
CA PHE A 38 0.66 -16.50 7.11
C PHE A 38 1.56 -15.57 7.92
N LEU A 39 1.48 -15.62 9.25
CA LEU A 39 2.31 -14.83 10.16
C LEU A 39 3.77 -15.27 10.07
N GLU A 40 4.02 -16.58 10.00
CA GLU A 40 5.35 -17.13 9.77
C GLU A 40 5.93 -16.69 8.42
N TYR A 41 5.14 -16.78 7.34
CA TYR A 41 5.53 -16.27 6.03
C TYR A 41 5.86 -14.76 6.09
N LEU A 42 5.02 -13.97 6.76
CA LEU A 42 5.22 -12.54 6.91
C LEU A 42 6.54 -12.23 7.60
N LYS A 43 6.85 -12.93 8.71
CA LYS A 43 8.12 -12.77 9.42
C LYS A 43 9.31 -13.18 8.55
N LYS A 44 9.30 -14.41 8.05
CA LYS A 44 10.43 -15.01 7.34
C LYS A 44 10.74 -14.30 6.02
N VAL A 45 9.71 -13.99 5.24
CA VAL A 45 9.90 -13.46 3.88
C VAL A 45 9.99 -11.94 3.90
N TRP A 46 9.06 -11.26 4.58
CA TRP A 46 8.94 -9.81 4.47
C TRP A 46 9.75 -9.05 5.52
N ILE A 47 9.73 -9.50 6.76
CA ILE A 47 10.45 -8.80 7.83
C ILE A 47 11.94 -9.17 7.80
N ASP A 48 12.26 -10.46 7.77
CA ASP A 48 13.64 -10.97 7.82
C ASP A 48 14.30 -11.05 6.44
N GLY A 49 13.59 -11.60 5.44
CA GLY A 49 14.15 -11.80 4.10
C GLY A 49 14.35 -10.50 3.33
N VAL A 50 13.28 -9.70 3.19
CA VAL A 50 13.32 -8.40 2.50
C VAL A 50 13.92 -7.29 3.38
N GLY A 51 13.79 -7.41 4.69
CA GLY A 51 14.29 -6.46 5.67
C GLY A 51 13.27 -5.36 6.03
N ALA A 52 13.17 -5.05 7.32
CA ALA A 52 12.23 -4.07 7.87
C ALA A 52 12.33 -2.67 7.22
N ALA A 53 13.53 -2.23 6.83
CA ALA A 53 13.73 -0.94 6.15
C ALA A 53 13.08 -0.88 4.77
N THR A 54 13.16 -1.97 4.01
CA THR A 54 12.57 -2.09 2.66
C THR A 54 11.08 -2.40 2.72
N PHE A 55 10.65 -3.16 3.74
CA PHE A 55 9.25 -3.48 4.00
C PHE A 55 8.46 -2.25 4.48
N SER A 56 9.09 -1.34 5.22
CA SER A 56 8.46 -0.12 5.71
C SER A 56 8.15 0.86 4.58
N VAL A 57 6.88 1.29 4.53
CA VAL A 57 6.42 2.44 3.73
C VAL A 57 6.25 3.69 4.59
N PHE A 58 6.83 3.71 5.79
CA PHE A 58 6.74 4.82 6.72
C PHE A 58 7.25 6.12 6.08
N ARG A 59 6.44 7.18 6.18
CA ARG A 59 6.70 8.51 5.58
C ARG A 59 6.90 8.50 4.05
N GLN A 60 6.67 7.39 3.36
CA GLN A 60 6.65 7.40 1.90
C GLN A 60 5.44 8.18 1.40
N ARG A 61 5.72 9.30 0.73
CA ARG A 61 4.70 10.23 0.22
C ARG A 61 3.85 9.64 -0.92
N SER A 62 4.37 8.62 -1.59
CA SER A 62 3.73 7.95 -2.73
C SER A 62 3.96 6.44 -2.63
N ARG A 63 2.91 5.64 -2.82
CA ARG A 63 3.06 4.21 -3.08
C ARG A 63 3.65 4.04 -4.48
N SER A 64 4.89 3.56 -4.58
CA SER A 64 5.50 3.16 -5.87
C SER A 64 4.59 2.17 -6.61
N ASN A 65 4.05 1.17 -5.90
CA ASN A 65 3.13 0.18 -6.45
C ASN A 65 1.87 0.80 -7.04
N TYR A 66 1.27 1.82 -6.43
CA TYR A 66 0.05 2.43 -6.98
C TYR A 66 0.32 3.06 -8.36
N SER A 67 1.50 3.63 -8.54
CA SER A 67 1.85 4.30 -9.79
C SER A 67 2.04 3.27 -10.91
N GLN A 68 2.67 2.14 -10.59
CA GLN A 68 2.84 1.00 -11.50
C GLN A 68 1.52 0.28 -11.77
N GLU A 69 0.73 -0.03 -10.73
CA GLU A 69 -0.58 -0.66 -10.84
C GLU A 69 -1.56 0.20 -11.63
N VAL A 70 -1.63 1.52 -11.38
CA VAL A 70 -2.48 2.44 -12.15
C VAL A 70 -2.03 2.51 -13.59
N TYR A 71 -0.71 2.55 -13.84
CA TYR A 71 -0.17 2.50 -15.20
C TYR A 71 -0.56 1.20 -15.89
N HIS A 72 -0.31 0.04 -15.27
CA HIS A 72 -0.62 -1.28 -15.80
C HIS A 72 -2.13 -1.45 -16.03
N ASN A 73 -2.99 -1.06 -15.08
CA ASN A 73 -4.44 -1.12 -15.23
C ASN A 73 -4.94 -0.21 -16.35
N THR A 74 -4.41 1.01 -16.45
CA THR A 74 -4.76 1.93 -17.54
C THR A 74 -4.32 1.38 -18.89
N PHE A 75 -3.16 0.76 -18.93
CA PHE A 75 -2.59 0.18 -20.13
C PHE A 75 -3.35 -1.07 -20.57
N LEU A 76 -3.65 -1.99 -19.66
CA LEU A 76 -4.51 -3.17 -19.90
C LEU A 76 -5.89 -2.76 -20.42
N ARG A 77 -6.52 -1.75 -19.80
CA ARG A 77 -7.82 -1.24 -20.29
C ARG A 77 -7.74 -0.72 -21.72
N LYS A 78 -6.60 -0.16 -22.12
CA LYS A 78 -6.37 0.37 -23.48
C LYS A 78 -6.02 -0.71 -24.50
N LEU A 79 -5.44 -1.81 -24.05
CA LEU A 79 -5.20 -3.00 -24.85
C LEU A 79 -6.47 -3.83 -25.08
N GLY A 80 -7.56 -3.51 -24.36
CA GLY A 80 -8.75 -4.37 -24.30
C GLY A 80 -8.52 -5.50 -23.30
N ALA A 81 -9.59 -6.02 -22.70
CA ALA A 81 -9.53 -7.14 -21.74
C ALA A 81 -9.15 -8.49 -22.41
N GLN A 82 -8.34 -8.45 -23.47
CA GLN A 82 -7.94 -9.60 -24.25
C GLN A 82 -6.79 -10.33 -23.55
N THR A 83 -6.99 -11.61 -23.25
CA THR A 83 -6.02 -12.48 -22.56
C THR A 83 -4.81 -12.83 -23.42
N GLN A 84 -4.91 -12.64 -24.75
CA GLN A 84 -3.80 -12.81 -25.69
C GLN A 84 -3.79 -11.63 -26.67
N ILE A 85 -2.69 -10.88 -26.65
CA ILE A 85 -2.46 -9.74 -27.52
C ILE A 85 -1.25 -10.09 -28.39
N ASP A 86 -1.42 -10.01 -29.70
CA ASP A 86 -0.33 -10.15 -30.66
C ASP A 86 0.67 -8.98 -30.55
N ILE A 87 1.95 -9.25 -30.81
CA ILE A 87 3.05 -8.29 -30.70
C ILE A 87 2.80 -7.03 -31.53
N TRP A 88 2.14 -7.15 -32.68
CA TRP A 88 1.81 -6.03 -33.56
C TRP A 88 0.74 -5.12 -32.94
N THR A 89 -0.30 -5.72 -32.36
CA THR A 89 -1.36 -4.98 -31.64
C THR A 89 -0.79 -4.26 -30.41
N PHE A 90 0.10 -4.92 -29.68
CA PHE A 90 0.79 -4.34 -28.54
C PHE A 90 1.64 -3.13 -28.93
N THR A 91 2.50 -3.28 -29.94
CA THR A 91 3.40 -2.21 -30.39
C THR A 91 2.64 -1.03 -30.98
N GLU A 92 1.55 -1.25 -31.72
CA GLU A 92 0.71 -0.16 -32.24
C GLU A 92 0.01 0.60 -31.11
N THR A 93 -0.45 -0.11 -30.08
CA THR A 93 -1.07 0.51 -28.89
C THR A 93 -0.07 1.39 -28.15
N LEU A 94 1.19 0.93 -28.00
CA LEU A 94 2.26 1.74 -27.42
C LEU A 94 2.53 3.01 -28.22
N ARG A 95 2.69 2.90 -29.55
CA ARG A 95 2.89 4.06 -30.43
C ARG A 95 1.73 5.06 -30.37
N LYS A 96 0.49 4.56 -30.27
CA LYS A 96 -0.68 5.41 -30.08
C LYS A 96 -0.63 6.14 -28.73
N GLN A 97 -0.22 5.47 -27.66
CA GLN A 97 -0.06 6.10 -26.34
C GLN A 97 1.02 7.17 -26.29
N GLU A 98 2.17 6.90 -26.91
CA GLU A 98 3.26 7.84 -27.03
C GLU A 98 2.82 9.10 -27.76
N ARG A 99 2.20 8.97 -28.95
CA ARG A 99 1.66 10.11 -29.73
C ARG A 99 0.68 10.93 -28.91
N MET A 100 -0.29 10.29 -28.25
CA MET A 100 -1.26 10.98 -27.38
C MET A 100 -0.61 11.67 -26.17
N TYR A 101 0.50 11.16 -25.65
CA TYR A 101 1.22 11.78 -24.54
C TYR A 101 2.01 13.00 -25.03
N VAL A 102 2.72 12.87 -26.15
CA VAL A 102 3.44 13.97 -26.82
C VAL A 102 2.47 15.10 -27.18
N ASP A 103 1.30 14.79 -27.73
CA ASP A 103 0.29 15.80 -28.08
C ASP A 103 -0.28 16.51 -26.84
N ARG A 104 -0.48 15.78 -25.74
CA ARG A 104 -0.87 16.37 -24.44
C ARG A 104 0.21 17.26 -23.84
N LEU A 105 1.48 16.90 -23.97
CA LEU A 105 2.59 17.75 -23.55
C LEU A 105 2.68 19.02 -24.38
N LYS A 106 2.51 18.91 -25.70
CA LYS A 106 2.50 20.05 -26.64
C LYS A 106 1.35 21.01 -26.37
N THR A 107 0.18 20.51 -25.99
CA THR A 107 -1.02 21.34 -25.79
C THR A 107 -1.07 22.06 -24.45
N ARG A 108 -0.15 21.78 -23.50
CA ARG A 108 0.03 22.49 -22.20
C ARG A 108 -1.25 22.77 -21.39
N VAL A 109 -2.37 22.10 -21.67
CA VAL A 109 -3.55 22.17 -20.83
C VAL A 109 -3.26 21.27 -19.63
N CYS A 110 -2.96 21.90 -18.50
CA CYS A 110 -2.92 21.24 -17.20
C CYS A 110 -4.32 20.72 -16.88
N VAL A 111 -4.70 19.58 -17.47
CA VAL A 111 -5.89 18.84 -17.07
C VAL A 111 -5.63 18.42 -15.62
N GLY A 112 -6.53 18.86 -14.73
CA GLY A 112 -6.36 18.82 -13.29
C GLY A 112 -5.74 17.51 -12.79
N LYS A 113 -4.81 17.64 -11.83
CA LYS A 113 -4.18 16.50 -11.18
C LYS A 113 -5.28 15.51 -10.77
N PRO A 114 -5.17 14.21 -11.10
CA PRO A 114 -6.11 13.22 -10.60
C PRO A 114 -6.18 13.36 -9.07
N PRO A 115 -7.38 13.17 -8.46
CA PRO A 115 -7.52 13.27 -7.03
C PRO A 115 -6.46 12.35 -6.40
N ARG A 116 -5.52 12.96 -5.67
CA ARG A 116 -4.50 12.20 -4.96
C ARG A 116 -5.24 11.33 -3.96
N MET A 117 -5.15 10.02 -4.14
CA MET A 117 -5.65 9.07 -3.16
C MET A 117 -5.03 9.46 -1.81
N LEU A 118 -5.87 9.66 -0.81
CA LEU A 118 -5.42 10.08 0.52
C LEU A 118 -4.40 9.04 1.00
N CYS A 119 -3.15 9.47 1.19
CA CYS A 119 -2.17 8.66 1.90
C CYS A 119 -2.81 8.24 3.22
N VAL A 120 -2.74 6.96 3.58
CA VAL A 120 -3.30 6.46 4.86
C VAL A 120 -2.80 7.32 6.04
N LEU A 121 -1.54 7.74 5.98
CA LEU A 121 -0.89 8.60 6.97
C LEU A 121 -1.36 10.08 6.93
N ALA A 122 -2.08 10.50 5.89
CA ALA A 122 -2.67 11.84 5.79
C ALA A 122 -4.01 11.95 6.53
N HIS A 123 -4.65 10.83 6.89
CA HIS A 123 -5.87 10.87 7.70
C HIS A 123 -5.56 11.48 9.07
N PRO A 124 -6.32 12.50 9.55
CA PRO A 124 -5.97 13.24 10.77
C PRO A 124 -5.75 12.35 12.00
N ARG A 125 -6.59 11.31 12.18
CA ARG A 125 -6.45 10.37 13.30
C ARG A 125 -5.19 9.51 13.21
N VAL A 126 -4.89 8.96 12.03
CA VAL A 126 -3.68 8.17 11.79
C VAL A 126 -2.43 9.04 11.94
N LYS A 127 -2.49 10.28 11.44
CA LYS A 127 -1.41 11.27 11.58
C LYS A 127 -1.16 11.60 13.05
N ASN A 128 -2.20 11.87 13.84
CA ASN A 128 -2.07 12.18 15.26
C ASN A 128 -1.52 10.98 16.04
N ALA A 129 -2.01 9.77 15.78
CA ALA A 129 -1.49 8.54 16.37
C ALA A 129 -0.02 8.29 16.00
N MET A 130 0.37 8.60 14.75
CA MET A 130 1.76 8.53 14.30
C MET A 130 2.67 9.48 15.09
N TRP A 131 2.26 10.75 15.25
CA TRP A 131 3.03 11.72 16.04
C TRP A 131 3.11 11.31 17.52
N ALA A 132 2.02 10.85 18.11
CA ALA A 132 1.99 10.36 19.50
C ALA A 132 2.91 9.14 19.71
N MET A 133 2.97 8.23 18.74
CA MET A 133 3.88 7.09 18.77
C MET A 133 5.35 7.52 18.67
N LEU A 134 5.67 8.49 17.80
CA LEU A 134 7.03 9.02 17.65
C LEU A 134 7.50 9.77 18.89
N ASP A 135 6.62 10.53 19.53
CA ASP A 135 6.89 11.24 20.78
C ASP A 135 6.94 10.29 22.00
N SER A 136 6.83 8.98 21.77
CA SER A 136 6.79 7.92 22.80
C SER A 136 5.67 8.10 23.84
N ARG A 137 4.61 8.85 23.48
CA ARG A 137 3.44 9.06 24.33
C ARG A 137 2.47 7.87 24.26
N ASN A 138 2.40 7.19 23.12
CA ASN A 138 1.47 6.09 22.89
C ASN A 138 2.17 4.79 22.42
N PRO A 139 1.66 3.61 22.80
CA PRO A 139 2.16 2.31 22.37
C PRO A 139 1.87 2.03 20.88
N VAL A 140 2.74 1.26 20.22
CA VAL A 140 2.63 0.87 18.80
C VAL A 140 1.27 0.25 18.47
N LYS A 141 0.70 -0.51 19.40
CA LYS A 141 -0.64 -1.10 19.32
C LYS A 141 -1.74 -0.09 18.98
N GLU A 142 -1.75 1.10 19.57
CA GLU A 142 -2.79 2.10 19.33
C GLU A 142 -2.73 2.66 17.90
N PHE A 143 -1.51 2.90 17.40
CA PHE A 143 -1.31 3.31 16.02
C PHE A 143 -1.79 2.23 15.04
N LEU A 144 -1.50 0.95 15.30
CA LEU A 144 -1.94 -0.16 14.45
C LEU A 144 -3.48 -0.25 14.37
N VAL A 145 -4.18 0.00 15.49
CA VAL A 145 -5.65 0.04 15.53
C VAL A 145 -6.17 1.20 14.68
N GLU A 146 -5.64 2.41 14.87
CA GLU A 146 -6.06 3.60 14.12
C GLU A 146 -5.84 3.45 12.61
N VAL A 147 -4.71 2.86 12.19
CA VAL A 147 -4.44 2.53 10.78
C VAL A 147 -5.44 1.51 10.25
N CYS A 148 -5.80 0.49 11.03
CA CYS A 148 -6.78 -0.51 10.61
C CYS A 148 -8.19 0.06 10.47
N VAL A 149 -8.60 0.93 11.39
CA VAL A 149 -9.96 1.47 11.45
C VAL A 149 -10.15 2.60 10.42
N TYR A 150 -9.21 3.53 10.32
CA TYR A 150 -9.38 4.74 9.50
C TYR A 150 -8.56 4.72 8.22
N GLY A 151 -7.41 4.05 8.24
CA GLY A 151 -6.52 3.96 7.09
C GLY A 151 -6.95 2.93 6.04
N LEU A 152 -7.31 1.73 6.49
CA LEU A 152 -7.62 0.61 5.59
C LEU A 152 -9.10 0.51 5.24
N ASN A 153 -10.02 0.97 6.09
CA ASN A 153 -11.45 0.96 5.73
C ASN A 153 -11.76 1.96 4.60
N GLY A 154 -11.07 3.10 4.49
CA GLY A 154 -11.26 4.04 3.37
C GLY A 154 -10.70 3.56 2.02
N ILE A 155 -9.72 2.65 2.01
CA ILE A 155 -9.10 2.14 0.77
C ILE A 155 -9.94 1.02 0.13
N PHE A 156 -10.67 0.25 0.93
CA PHE A 156 -11.45 -0.91 0.47
C PHE A 156 -12.97 -0.70 0.48
N SER A 157 -13.48 0.45 0.92
CA SER A 157 -14.93 0.75 0.85
C SER A 157 -15.39 1.22 -0.53
N ASN A 158 -14.48 1.36 -1.50
CA ASN A 158 -14.74 1.84 -2.86
C ASN A 158 -14.36 0.81 -3.95
N MET A 159 -14.27 -0.47 -3.59
CA MET A 159 -14.32 -1.59 -4.56
C MET A 159 -15.64 -2.33 -4.39
#